data_AF-A0A7W1A8S8-F1
#
_entry.id   AF-A0A7W1A8S8-F1
#
_cell.length_a   1.000
_cell.length_b   1.000
_cell.length_c   1.000
_cell.angle_alpha   90.00
_cell.angle_beta   90.00
_cell.angle_gamma   90.00
#
_symmetry.space_group_name_H-M   'P 1'
#
loop_
_entity.id
_entity.type
_entity.pdbx_description
1 polymer ?
#
loop_
_entity_poly.entity_id
_entity_poly.type
_entity_poly.pdbx_seq_one_letter_code
_entity_poly.pdbx_strand_id
1 'polypeptide(L)'
;MANFFFFVTLSFLLAHEMDAVRRSEWHVFPGLSRLKNDEYGYMIFTIIHVPLYLLLLLGLFSDGGRLNYSVVIGFDIFCMVHVLLHVIFMKHPRYKFNNWLSWSLILGAGVAGAADLFAFRFFAM
;
A
#
# COMPACT_ATOMS: atom_id res chain seq x y z
N MET A 1 5.15 1.23 22.17
CA MET A 1 5.67 2.06 21.07
C MET A 1 6.29 1.26 19.92
N ALA A 2 6.77 0.02 20.14
CA ALA A 2 7.69 -0.70 19.24
C ALA A 2 7.22 -1.00 17.79
N ASN A 3 5.99 -0.69 17.39
CA ASN A 3 5.52 -0.87 16.00
C ASN A 3 4.54 0.24 15.59
N PHE A 4 4.62 1.40 16.26
CA PHE A 4 3.66 2.49 16.03
C PHE A 4 3.73 2.98 14.59
N PHE A 5 4.94 3.20 14.06
CA PHE A 5 5.12 3.67 12.69
C PHE A 5 4.63 2.64 11.67
N PHE A 6 4.93 1.35 11.86
CA PHE A 6 4.35 0.27 11.05
C PHE A 6 2.81 0.32 11.00
N PHE A 7 2.12 0.46 12.14
CA PHE A 7 0.66 0.52 12.13
C PHE A 7 0.12 1.80 11.46
N VAL A 8 0.87 2.91 11.53
CA VAL A 8 0.56 4.13 10.78
C VAL A 8 0.75 3.89 9.28
N THR A 9 1.84 3.26 8.85
CA THR A 9 2.10 2.82 7.46
C THR A 9 0.94 1.99 6.93
N LEU A 10 0.56 0.94 7.67
CA LEU A 10 -0.52 0.03 7.30
C LEU A 10 -1.86 0.77 7.17
N SER A 11 -2.14 1.67 8.12
CA SER A 11 -3.39 2.44 8.12
C SER A 11 -3.48 3.39 6.92
N PHE A 12 -2.38 4.06 6.57
CA PHE A 12 -2.33 4.91 5.38
C PHE A 12 -2.46 4.10 4.08
N LEU A 13 -1.81 2.94 3.97
CA LEU A 13 -1.95 2.09 2.80
C LEU A 13 -3.40 1.60 2.65
N LEU A 14 -4.03 1.08 3.71
CA LEU A 14 -5.42 0.61 3.64
C LEU A 14 -6.40 1.73 3.26
N ALA A 15 -6.21 2.94 3.82
CA ALA A 15 -7.01 4.10 3.44
C ALA A 15 -6.74 4.54 1.99
N HIS A 16 -5.50 4.43 1.52
CA HIS A 16 -5.15 4.65 0.12
C HIS A 16 -5.85 3.64 -0.80
N GLU A 17 -5.92 2.36 -0.46
CA GLU A 17 -6.63 1.36 -1.28
C GLU A 17 -8.13 1.66 -1.40
N MET A 18 -8.76 2.20 -0.34
CA MET A 18 -10.14 2.70 -0.41
C MET A 18 -10.28 3.87 -1.39
N ASP A 19 -9.31 4.81 -1.37
CA ASP A 19 -9.25 5.89 -2.35
C ASP A 19 -8.92 5.37 -3.75
N ALA A 20 -8.10 4.34 -3.90
CA ALA A 20 -7.77 3.70 -5.17
C ALA A 20 -9.01 3.09 -5.85
N VAL A 21 -9.88 2.45 -5.06
CA VAL A 21 -11.19 1.99 -5.55
C VAL A 21 -12.02 3.19 -6.02
N ARG A 22 -12.13 4.26 -5.22
CA ARG A 22 -12.87 5.49 -5.58
C ARG A 22 -12.30 6.17 -6.83
N ARG A 23 -10.98 6.12 -7.03
CA ARG A 23 -10.25 6.73 -8.13
C ARG A 23 -10.03 5.78 -9.30
N SER A 24 -10.61 4.58 -9.24
CA SER A 24 -10.57 3.58 -10.32
C SER A 24 -9.14 3.26 -10.77
N GLU A 25 -8.24 2.97 -9.84
CA GLU A 25 -6.81 2.76 -10.11
C GLU A 25 -6.53 1.63 -11.11
N TRP A 26 -7.44 0.66 -11.25
CA TRP A 26 -7.35 -0.40 -12.27
C TRP A 26 -7.17 0.14 -13.70
N HIS A 27 -7.52 1.39 -13.99
CA HIS A 27 -7.24 2.04 -15.27
C HIS A 27 -5.75 2.32 -15.56
N VAL A 28 -4.93 2.34 -14.51
CA VAL A 28 -3.50 2.63 -14.56
C VAL A 28 -2.69 1.38 -14.21
N PHE A 29 -3.23 0.52 -13.34
CA PHE A 29 -2.56 -0.69 -12.88
C PHE A 29 -2.12 -1.59 -14.06
N PRO A 30 -0.84 -1.98 -14.14
CA PRO A 30 -0.34 -2.88 -15.18
C PRO A 30 -1.13 -4.21 -15.19
N GLY A 31 -1.61 -4.61 -16.35
CA GLY A 31 -2.46 -5.80 -16.51
C GLY A 31 -3.95 -5.49 -16.52
N LEU A 32 -4.46 -4.73 -15.54
CA LEU A 32 -5.90 -4.37 -15.48
C LEU A 32 -6.26 -3.19 -16.38
N SER A 33 -5.32 -2.30 -16.68
CA SER A 33 -5.55 -1.11 -17.52
C SER A 33 -6.07 -1.42 -18.93
N ARG A 34 -5.90 -2.65 -19.41
CA ARG A 34 -6.38 -3.09 -20.73
C ARG A 34 -7.84 -3.58 -20.74
N LEU A 35 -8.46 -3.74 -19.58
CA LEU A 35 -9.86 -4.14 -19.49
C LEU A 35 -10.75 -3.03 -20.07
N LYS A 36 -11.60 -3.40 -21.02
CA LYS A 36 -12.55 -2.47 -21.65
C LYS A 36 -13.80 -2.24 -20.80
N ASN A 37 -14.15 -3.21 -19.97
CA ASN A 37 -15.31 -3.14 -19.09
C ASN A 37 -14.86 -2.69 -17.70
N ASP A 38 -15.35 -1.53 -17.28
CA ASP A 38 -15.00 -0.91 -16.01
C ASP A 38 -15.46 -1.73 -14.80
N GLU A 39 -16.64 -2.35 -14.90
CA GLU A 39 -17.20 -3.19 -13.83
C GLU A 39 -16.30 -4.40 -13.55
N TYR A 40 -15.79 -5.06 -14.62
CA TYR A 40 -14.82 -6.13 -14.43
C TYR A 40 -13.49 -5.63 -13.85
N GLY A 41 -13.06 -4.42 -14.22
CA GLY A 41 -11.89 -3.77 -13.62
C GLY A 41 -12.05 -3.59 -12.11
N TYR A 42 -13.17 -3.00 -11.69
CA TYR A 42 -13.55 -2.83 -10.29
C TYR A 42 -13.64 -4.17 -9.54
N MET A 43 -14.36 -5.16 -10.08
CA MET A 43 -14.55 -6.46 -9.45
C MET A 43 -13.21 -7.19 -9.26
N ILE A 44 -12.40 -7.28 -10.31
CA ILE A 44 -11.11 -8.00 -10.26
C ILE A 44 -10.16 -7.29 -9.31
N PHE A 45 -10.05 -5.95 -9.40
CA PHE A 45 -9.23 -5.16 -8.49
C PHE A 45 -9.64 -5.45 -7.05
N THR A 46 -10.92 -5.30 -6.70
CA THR A 46 -11.41 -5.50 -5.33
C THR A 46 -11.22 -6.94 -4.84
N ILE A 47 -11.54 -7.94 -5.67
CA ILE A 47 -11.44 -9.36 -5.27
C ILE A 47 -10.00 -9.79 -5.05
N ILE A 48 -9.04 -9.31 -5.85
CA ILE A 48 -7.62 -9.63 -5.67
C ILE A 48 -7.07 -9.09 -4.34
N HIS A 49 -7.61 -8.00 -3.81
CA HIS A 49 -7.17 -7.48 -2.51
C HIS A 49 -7.53 -8.39 -1.34
N VAL A 50 -8.60 -9.19 -1.43
CA VAL A 50 -8.99 -10.14 -0.37
C VAL A 50 -7.88 -11.17 -0.07
N PRO A 51 -7.38 -11.97 -1.04
CA PRO A 51 -6.27 -12.88 -0.78
C PRO A 51 -4.98 -12.14 -0.46
N LEU A 52 -4.71 -10.94 -1.02
CA LEU A 52 -3.52 -10.16 -0.65
C LEU A 52 -3.54 -9.76 0.83
N TYR A 53 -4.67 -9.26 1.33
CA TYR A 53 -4.84 -8.94 2.75
C TYR A 53 -4.75 -10.18 3.63
N LEU A 54 -5.34 -11.30 3.21
CA LEU A 54 -5.23 -12.55 3.96
C LEU A 54 -3.77 -13.01 4.07
N LEU A 55 -3.02 -13.03 2.96
CA LEU A 55 -1.61 -13.41 2.95
C LEU A 55 -0.75 -12.45 3.78
N LEU A 56 -1.03 -11.14 3.72
CA LEU A 56 -0.36 -10.14 4.55
C LEU A 56 -0.60 -10.42 6.04
N LEU A 57 -1.85 -10.62 6.45
CA LEU A 57 -2.20 -10.87 7.86
C LEU A 57 -1.62 -12.20 8.37
N LEU A 58 -1.71 -13.27 7.58
CA LEU A 58 -1.09 -14.56 7.93
C LEU A 58 0.43 -14.44 8.05
N GLY A 59 1.07 -13.71 7.14
CA GLY A 59 2.50 -13.44 7.18
C GLY A 59 2.89 -12.63 8.41
N LEU A 60 2.16 -11.55 8.71
CA LEU A 60 2.43 -10.66 9.84
C LEU A 60 2.37 -11.39 11.18
N PHE A 61 1.45 -12.33 11.37
CA PHE A 61 1.28 -13.05 12.64
C PHE A 61 1.82 -14.49 12.64
N SER A 62 2.69 -14.81 11.68
CA SER A 62 3.30 -16.14 11.56
C SER A 62 4.27 -16.51 12.68
N ASP A 63 4.75 -15.54 13.46
CA ASP A 63 5.70 -15.75 14.56
C ASP A 63 4.99 -15.94 15.92
N GLY A 64 4.16 -16.98 16.02
CA GLY A 64 3.52 -17.36 17.29
C GLY A 64 2.66 -16.26 17.93
N GLY A 65 2.01 -15.42 17.11
CA GLY A 65 1.19 -14.28 17.56
C GLY A 65 1.95 -12.97 17.76
N ARG A 66 3.26 -12.94 17.50
CA ARG A 66 4.06 -11.71 17.39
C ARG A 66 4.13 -11.24 15.93
N LEU A 67 4.50 -9.98 15.74
CA LEU A 67 4.76 -9.44 14.41
C LEU A 67 6.04 -10.05 13.83
N ASN A 68 5.93 -10.62 12.64
CA ASN A 68 7.07 -11.08 11.86
C ASN A 68 7.79 -9.88 11.23
N TYR A 69 8.95 -9.51 11.79
CA TYR A 69 9.70 -8.34 11.35
C TYR A 69 10.20 -8.41 9.90
N SER A 70 10.43 -9.60 9.35
CA SER A 70 10.77 -9.73 7.92
C SER A 70 9.63 -9.26 7.03
N VAL A 71 8.38 -9.55 7.43
CA VAL A 71 7.18 -9.09 6.71
C VAL A 71 6.96 -7.59 6.93
N VAL A 72 7.16 -7.09 8.15
CA VAL A 72 7.11 -5.65 8.46
C VAL A 72 8.09 -4.85 7.59
N ILE A 73 9.37 -5.23 7.59
CA ILE A 73 10.42 -4.59 6.78
C ILE A 73 10.06 -4.65 5.29
N GLY A 74 9.61 -5.82 4.81
CA GLY A 74 9.18 -5.99 3.43
C GLY A 74 8.01 -5.08 3.06
N PHE A 75 7.04 -4.92 3.96
CA PHE A 75 5.88 -4.06 3.78
C PHE A 75 6.26 -2.57 3.77
N ASP A 76 7.17 -2.13 4.63
CA ASP A 76 7.63 -0.74 4.64
C ASP A 76 8.38 -0.39 3.35
N ILE A 77 9.27 -1.28 2.89
CA ILE A 77 9.96 -1.12 1.60
C ILE A 77 8.93 -1.09 0.46
N PHE A 78 7.92 -1.97 0.49
CA PHE A 78 6.84 -1.96 -0.49
C PHE A 78 6.13 -0.60 -0.52
N CYS A 79 5.74 -0.03 0.63
CA CYS A 79 5.09 1.28 0.70
C CYS A 79 5.97 2.41 0.16
N MET A 80 7.28 2.38 0.43
CA MET A 80 8.22 3.34 -0.15
C MET A 80 8.29 3.23 -1.68
N VAL A 81 8.39 2.01 -2.21
CA VAL A 81 8.39 1.76 -3.66
C VAL A 81 7.04 2.12 -4.28
N HIS A 82 5.93 1.89 -3.58
CA HIS A 82 4.57 2.25 -3.99
C HIS A 82 4.42 3.74 -4.24
N VAL A 83 4.99 4.59 -3.38
CA VAL A 83 5.08 6.04 -3.62
C VAL A 83 5.79 6.33 -4.95
N LEU A 84 6.92 5.68 -5.21
CA LEU A 84 7.66 5.85 -6.47
C LEU A 84 6.84 5.42 -7.68
N LEU A 85 6.09 4.32 -7.58
CA LEU A 85 5.19 3.88 -8.63
C LEU A 85 4.14 4.95 -8.94
N HIS A 86 3.52 5.56 -7.93
CA HIS A 86 2.60 6.67 -8.17
C HIS A 86 3.28 7.85 -8.86
N VAL A 87 4.48 8.25 -8.42
CA VAL A 87 5.24 9.33 -9.05
C VAL A 87 5.50 9.02 -10.54
N ILE A 88 5.84 7.77 -10.89
CA ILE A 88 6.03 7.35 -12.29
C ILE A 88 4.70 7.40 -13.06
N PHE A 89 3.62 6.87 -12.48
CA PHE A 89 2.31 6.77 -13.11
C PHE A 89 1.51 8.08 -13.13
N MET A 90 1.96 9.14 -12.46
CA MET A 90 1.34 10.47 -12.51
C MET A 90 1.15 11.00 -13.94
N LYS A 91 2.04 10.62 -14.86
CA LYS A 91 1.99 11.04 -16.27
C LYS A 91 1.00 10.21 -17.10
N HIS A 92 0.42 9.15 -16.54
CA HIS A 92 -0.49 8.27 -17.26
C HIS A 92 -1.83 8.98 -17.52
N PRO A 93 -2.40 8.92 -18.75
CA PRO A 93 -3.60 9.69 -19.11
C PRO A 93 -4.84 9.42 -18.26
N ARG A 94 -4.91 8.25 -17.63
CA ARG A 94 -6.02 7.82 -16.76
C ARG A 94 -5.70 7.89 -15.27
N TYR A 95 -4.62 8.56 -14.88
CA TYR A 95 -4.26 8.78 -13.49
C TYR A 95 -5.21 9.79 -12.84
N LYS A 96 -5.88 9.41 -11.75
CA LYS A 96 -6.95 10.21 -11.11
C LYS A 96 -6.61 10.71 -9.69
N PHE A 97 -5.42 10.43 -9.16
CA PHE A 97 -4.99 10.89 -7.83
C PHE A 97 -4.44 12.33 -7.90
N ASN A 98 -5.33 13.29 -8.12
CA ASN A 98 -4.99 14.70 -8.39
C ASN A 98 -5.36 15.66 -7.24
N ASN A 99 -5.57 15.13 -6.03
CA ASN A 99 -5.98 15.91 -4.86
C ASN A 99 -5.04 15.67 -3.67
N TRP A 100 -5.07 16.60 -2.72
CA TRP A 100 -4.19 16.57 -1.56
C TRP A 100 -4.42 15.35 -0.66
N LEU A 101 -5.66 14.87 -0.53
CA LEU A 101 -5.98 13.73 0.32
C LEU A 101 -5.33 12.45 -0.22
N SER A 102 -5.52 12.15 -1.52
CA SER A 102 -4.89 11.00 -2.19
C SER A 102 -3.37 11.00 -1.98
N TRP A 103 -2.72 12.15 -2.21
CA TRP A 103 -1.27 12.27 -2.02
C TRP A 103 -0.85 12.18 -0.56
N SER A 104 -1.66 12.67 0.38
CA SER A 104 -1.39 12.52 1.81
C SER A 104 -1.45 11.06 2.23
N LEU A 105 -2.37 10.26 1.67
CA LEU A 105 -2.45 8.83 1.96
C LEU A 105 -1.25 8.07 1.36
N ILE A 106 -0.92 8.33 0.09
CA ILE A 106 0.22 7.71 -0.59
C ILE A 106 1.54 8.05 0.12
N LEU A 107 1.82 9.34 0.31
CA LEU A 107 3.05 9.80 0.96
C LEU A 107 3.09 9.43 2.43
N GLY A 108 1.95 9.48 3.13
CA GLY A 108 1.83 9.07 4.52
C GLY A 108 2.27 7.63 4.74
N ALA A 109 1.85 6.71 3.86
CA ALA A 109 2.30 5.32 3.90
C ALA A 109 3.82 5.21 3.71
N GLY A 110 4.37 5.83 2.67
CA GLY A 110 5.82 5.75 2.40
C GLY A 110 6.70 6.41 3.47
N VAL A 111 6.31 7.57 3.99
CA VAL A 111 7.06 8.29 5.04
C VAL A 111 7.01 7.54 6.36
N ALA A 112 5.84 7.01 6.75
CA ALA A 112 5.71 6.20 7.95
C ALA A 112 6.55 4.92 7.85
N GLY A 113 6.57 4.26 6.68
CA GLY A 113 7.40 3.07 6.46
C GLY A 113 8.90 3.37 6.54
N ALA A 114 9.34 4.48 5.95
CA ALA A 114 10.72 4.94 6.10
C ALA A 114 11.09 5.25 7.56
N ALA A 115 10.15 5.84 8.32
CA ALA A 115 10.33 6.12 9.74
C ALA A 115 10.40 4.83 10.58
N ASP A 116 9.58 3.82 10.26
CA ASP A 116 9.62 2.52 10.93
C ASP A 116 10.96 1.80 10.67
N LEU A 117 11.42 1.74 9.42
CA LEU A 117 12.73 1.17 9.06
C LEU A 117 13.89 1.87 9.76
N PHE A 118 13.84 3.21 9.84
CA PHE A 118 14.82 3.98 10.58
C PHE A 118 14.75 3.63 12.08
N ALA A 119 13.56 3.64 12.67
CA ALA A 119 13.39 3.32 14.09
C ALA A 119 13.88 1.90 14.43
N PHE A 120 13.53 0.92 13.60
CA PHE A 120 13.97 -0.46 13.71
C PHE A 120 15.50 -0.57 13.69
N ARG A 121 16.16 0.11 12.75
CA ARG A 121 17.62 0.03 12.57
C ARG A 121 18.42 0.69 13.69
N PHE A 122 17.86 1.69 14.39
CA PHE A 122 18.57 2.47 15.40
C PHE A 122 18.18 2.16 16.85
N PHE A 123 16.97 1.62 17.09
CA PHE A 123 16.45 1.41 18.45
C PHE A 123 16.11 -0.05 18.78
N ALA A 124 16.24 -0.99 17.85
CA ALA A 124 16.02 -2.43 18.09
C ALA A 124 17.32 -3.25 18.25
N MET A 125 18.44 -2.60 18.61
CA MET A 125 19.65 -3.26 19.14
C MET A 125 19.57 -3.42 20.65
#